data_AF-A0A4V3V719-F1
#
_entry.id   AF-A0A4V3V719-F1
#
_cell.length_a   1.000
_cell.length_b   1.000
_cell.length_c   1.000
_cell.angle_alpha   90.00
_cell.angle_beta   90.00
_cell.angle_gamma   90.00
#
_symmetry.space_group_name_H-M   'P 1'
#
loop_
_entity.id
_entity.type
_entity.pdbx_description
1 polymer ?
#
loop_
_entity_poly.entity_id
_entity_poly.type
_entity_poly.pdbx_seq_one_letter_code
_entity_poly.pdbx_strand_id
1 'polypeptide(L)' 'MDFIQNKKINQVTEKTLVVGIDIAKRTHFACFVDDRGRVLQKSFSVTQS' A
#
# COMPACT_ATOMS: atom_id res chain seq x y z
N MET A 1 -1.64 22.77 -4.39
CA MET A 1 -0.65 21.82 -3.85
C MET A 1 -1.38 20.91 -2.89
N ASP A 2 -1.26 19.59 -3.08
CA ASP A 2 -2.15 18.59 -2.50
C ASP A 2 -1.80 18.26 -1.03
N PHE A 3 -2.00 19.25 -0.15
CA PHE A 3 -1.74 19.15 1.29
C PHE A 3 -2.49 18.00 1.98
N ILE A 4 -3.55 17.49 1.34
CA ILE A 4 -4.37 16.39 1.86
C ILE A 4 -3.58 15.07 1.80
N GLN A 5 -2.80 14.83 0.75
CA GLN A 5 -2.07 13.58 0.61
C GLN A 5 -0.96 13.45 1.65
N ASN A 6 -0.12 14.48 1.81
CA ASN A 6 0.93 14.49 2.83
C ASN A 6 0.35 14.42 4.24
N LYS A 7 -0.79 15.07 4.50
CA LYS A 7 -1.49 14.95 5.79
C LYS A 7 -1.96 13.52 6.07
N LYS A 8 -2.36 12.75 5.06
CA LYS A 8 -2.72 11.33 5.20
C LYS A 8 -1.49 10.45 5.42
N ILE A 9 -0.41 10.68 4.69
CA ILE A 9 0.85 9.94 4.86
C ILE A 9 1.41 10.14 6.27
N ASN A 10 1.37 11.37 6.78
CA ASN A 10 1.83 11.69 8.14
C ASN A 10 0.99 11.04 9.27
N GLN A 11 -0.13 10.38 8.96
CA GLN A 11 -0.91 9.60 9.94
C GLN A 11 -0.45 8.14 10.03
N VAL A 12 0.45 7.68 9.15
CA VAL A 12 1.05 6.34 9.24
C VAL A 12 1.92 6.25 10.49
N THR A 13 1.68 5.21 11.28
CA THR A 13 2.43 4.87 12.51
C THR A 13 2.97 3.45 12.43
N GLU A 14 3.80 3.05 13.39
CA GLU A 14 4.33 1.68 13.51
C GLU A 14 3.25 0.58 13.66
N LYS A 15 2.00 0.96 13.94
CA LYS A 15 0.85 0.06 14.02
C LYS A 15 -0.01 0.05 12.74
N THR A 16 0.38 0.81 11.73
CA THR A 16 -0.35 0.93 10.47
C THR A 16 0.18 -0.09 9.47
N LEU A 17 -0.72 -0.87 8.87
CA LEU A 17 -0.38 -1.69 7.70
C LEU A 17 -0.45 -0.83 6.45
N VAL A 18 0.65 -0.74 5.71
CA VAL A 18 0.69 -0.07 4.41
C VAL A 18 0.52 -1.12 3.31
N VAL A 19 -0.45 -0.90 2.41
CA VAL A 19 -0.71 -1.77 1.27
C VAL A 19 -0.37 -1.02 0.00
N GLY A 20 0.68 -1.47 -0.69
CA GLY A 20 0.99 -1.02 -2.04
C GLY A 20 0.21 -1.87 -3.05
N ILE A 21 -0.46 -1.25 -4.02
CA ILE A 21 -1.19 -1.97 -5.07
C ILE A 21 -0.72 -1.46 -6.44
N ASP A 22 -0.24 -2.39 -7.27
CA ASP A 22 -0.02 -2.17 -8.70
C ASP A 22 -1.29 -2.54 -9.47
N ILE A 23 -1.85 -1.56 -10.16
CA ILE A 23 -3.16 -1.67 -10.81
C ILE A 23 -2.98 -2.00 -12.30
N ALA A 24 -3.16 -3.27 -12.66
CA ALA A 24 -3.18 -3.72 -14.06
C ALA A 24 -4.61 -3.95 -14.61
N LYS A 25 -4.73 -4.29 -15.90
CA LYS A 25 -6.03 -4.43 -16.60
C LYS A 25 -6.90 -5.62 -16.13
N ARG A 26 -6.32 -6.68 -15.56
CA ARG A 26 -7.03 -7.92 -15.21
C ARG A 26 -6.63 -8.50 -13.86
N THR A 27 -5.35 -8.44 -13.54
CA THR A 27 -4.81 -8.96 -12.28
C THR A 27 -3.96 -7.88 -11.66
N HIS A 28 -4.41 -7.34 -10.53
CA HIS A 28 -3.63 -6.40 -9.74
C HIS A 28 -2.65 -7.17 -8.86
N PHE A 29 -1.61 -6.50 -8.37
CA PHE A 29 -0.70 -7.09 -7.39
C PHE A 29 -0.64 -6.20 -6.16
N ALA A 30 -0.81 -6.81 -4.98
CA ALA A 30 -0.70 -6.13 -3.71
C ALA A 30 0.55 -6.61 -2.96
N CYS A 31 1.16 -5.72 -2.19
CA CYS A 31 2.20 -6.04 -1.22
C CYS A 31 1.90 -5.37 0.12
N PHE A 32 2.31 -6.04 1.20
CA PHE A 32 2.18 -5.53 2.55
C PHE A 32 3.54 -5.06 3.04
N VAL A 33 3.59 -3.83 3.53
CA VAL A 33 4.78 -3.22 4.11
C VAL A 33 4.47 -2.55 5.45
N ASP A 34 5.48 -2.44 6.30
CA ASP A 34 5.42 -1.63 7.52
C ASP A 34 5.58 -0.13 7.21
N ASP A 35 5.50 0.72 8.25
CA ASP A 35 5.69 2.18 8.14
C ASP A 35 7.05 2.60 7.56
N ARG A 36 8.04 1.70 7.64
CA ARG A 36 9.40 1.90 7.12
C ARG A 36 9.59 1.31 5.73
N GLY A 37 8.56 0.74 5.13
CA GLY A 37 8.62 0.12 3.80
C GLY A 37 9.24 -1.27 3.78
N ARG A 38 9.40 -1.95 4.93
CA ARG A 38 9.86 -3.34 4.96
C ARG A 38 8.75 -4.27 4.50
N VAL A 39 9.09 -5.20 3.62
CA VAL A 39 8.13 -6.19 3.10
C VAL A 39 7.75 -7.17 4.21
N LEU A 40 6.47 -7.18 4.57
CA LEU A 40 5.87 -8.12 5.51
C LEU A 40 5.38 -9.38 4.80
N GLN A 41 4.95 -9.24 3.55
CA GLN A 41 4.48 -10.35 2.71
C GLN A 41 4.90 -10.14 1.26
N LYS A 42 5.36 -11.23 0.62
CA LYS A 42 5.65 -11.24 -0.81
C LYS A 42 4.40 -10.84 -1.60
N SER A 43 4.60 -10.09 -2.68
CA SER A 43 3.51 -9.61 -3.55
C SER A 43 2.60 -10.76 -4.00
N PHE A 44 1.29 -10.52 -3.96
CA PHE A 44 0.27 -11.51 -4.30
C PHE A 44 -0.78 -10.91 -5.25
N SER A 45 -1.39 -11.76 -6.07
CA SER A 45 -2.39 -11.34 -7.05
C SER A 45 -3.72 -10.99 -6.39
N VAL A 46 -4.32 -9.89 -6.81
CA VAL A 46 -5.67 -9.47 -6.47
C VAL A 46 -6.51 -9.49 -7.75
N THR A 47 -7.54 -10.33 -7.78
CA THR A 47 -8.47 -10.42 -8.90
C THR A 47 -9.54 -9.35 -8.78
N GLN A 48 -9.82 -8.66 -9.88
CA GLN A 48 -10.96 -7.76 -9.98
C GLN A 48 -12.26 -8.59 -9.93
N SER A 49 -13.19 -8.22 -9.03
CA SER A 49 -14.54 -8.81 -8.92
C SER A 49 -15.52 -8.15 -9.89
#